data_AF-A0A354EWU1-F1
#
_entry.id   AF-A0A354EWU1-F1
#
_cell.length_a   1.000
_cell.length_b   1.000
_cell.length_c   1.000
_cell.angle_alpha   90.00
_cell.angle_beta   90.00
_cell.angle_gamma   90.00
#
_symmetry.space_group_name_H-M   'P 1'
#
loop_
_entity.id
_entity.type
_entity.pdbx_description
1 polymer ?
#
loop_
_entity_poly.entity_id
_entity_poly.type
_entity_poly.pdbx_seq_one_letter_code
_entity_poly.pdbx_strand_id
1 'polypeptide(L)'
;IDVINLAEAPSVLNGKNMGCGCATMSRNDAPHLVALLDLLRQGKSMNYNEVRAGDMVNEFTGTRHRLQSMDQHWVIDNAKRALQMMIDITEDRI
;
A
#
# COMPACT_ATOMS: atom_id res chain seq x y z
N ILE A 1 27.68 -11.42 -8.11
CA ILE A 1 26.22 -11.28 -7.88
C ILE A 1 25.84 -10.03 -8.63
N ASP A 2 25.14 -10.18 -9.74
CA ASP A 2 24.69 -9.03 -10.53
C ASP A 2 23.28 -8.66 -10.09
N VAL A 3 23.15 -7.45 -9.55
CA VAL A 3 21.85 -6.88 -9.16
C VAL A 3 21.25 -6.25 -10.41
N ILE A 4 20.15 -6.82 -10.90
CA ILE A 4 19.45 -6.33 -12.09
C ILE A 4 18.01 -5.97 -11.75
N ASN A 5 17.45 -5.03 -12.50
CA ASN A 5 16.04 -4.67 -12.37
C ASN A 5 15.16 -5.82 -12.86
N LEU A 6 14.17 -6.23 -12.07
CA LEU A 6 13.33 -7.39 -12.35
C LEU A 6 12.58 -7.27 -13.69
N ALA A 7 12.28 -6.03 -14.11
CA ALA A 7 11.65 -5.74 -15.40
C ALA A 7 12.58 -6.00 -16.61
N GLU A 8 13.89 -6.02 -16.40
CA GLU A 8 14.92 -6.19 -17.42
C GLU A 8 15.60 -7.56 -17.32
N ALA A 9 15.17 -8.39 -16.36
CA ALA A 9 15.67 -9.74 -16.22
C ALA A 9 15.25 -10.56 -17.45
N PRO A 10 16.20 -11.21 -18.16
CA PRO A 10 15.85 -12.05 -19.29
C PRO A 10 14.85 -13.10 -18.85
N SER A 11 13.76 -13.25 -19.59
CA SER A 11 12.67 -14.18 -19.31
C SER A 11 13.14 -15.62 -19.55
N VAL A 12 13.99 -16.16 -18.68
CA VAL A 12 14.52 -17.53 -18.81
C VAL A 12 13.48 -18.58 -18.42
N LEU A 13 12.30 -18.16 -17.96
CA LEU A 13 11.21 -19.05 -17.59
C LEU A 13 9.99 -18.73 -18.45
N ASN A 14 9.61 -19.68 -19.30
CA ASN A 14 8.33 -19.79 -20.01
C ASN A 14 7.13 -19.90 -19.04
N GLY A 15 7.04 -19.03 -18.05
CA GLY A 15 5.91 -18.85 -17.17
C GLY A 15 5.33 -17.49 -17.44
N LYS A 16 4.01 -17.42 -17.69
CA LYS A 16 3.20 -16.19 -17.68
C LYS A 16 3.85 -15.16 -16.76
N ASN A 17 4.20 -13.99 -17.30
CA ASN A 17 4.62 -12.81 -16.54
C ASN A 17 3.89 -12.81 -15.20
N MET A 18 4.57 -13.27 -14.14
CA MET A 18 4.03 -13.25 -12.79
C MET A 18 3.83 -11.78 -12.52
N GLY A 19 2.57 -11.34 -12.64
CA GLY A 19 2.19 -9.96 -12.38
C GLY A 19 2.80 -9.61 -11.03
N CYS A 20 3.81 -8.74 -11.05
CA CYS A 20 4.35 -8.18 -9.84
C CYS A 20 3.16 -7.49 -9.18
N GLY A 21 2.64 -8.11 -8.11
CA GLY A 21 1.46 -7.70 -7.35
C GLY A 21 1.70 -6.40 -6.61
N CYS A 22 2.08 -5.36 -7.34
CA CYS A 22 2.37 -4.02 -6.90
C CYS A 22 1.45 -3.05 -7.64
N ALA A 23 0.13 -3.31 -7.58
CA ALA A 23 -0.88 -2.27 -7.82
C ALA A 23 -0.71 -1.03 -6.90
N THR A 24 0.27 -1.07 -6.00
CA THR A 24 0.80 0.04 -5.19
C THR A 24 1.89 0.89 -5.85
N MET A 25 2.49 0.51 -6.98
CA MET A 25 3.67 1.23 -7.53
C MET A 25 3.44 1.97 -8.86
N SER A 26 2.32 1.79 -9.57
CA SER A 26 2.02 2.61 -10.78
C SER A 26 1.40 3.98 -10.44
N ARG A 27 0.86 4.17 -9.24
CA ARG A 27 0.25 5.46 -8.85
C ARG A 27 1.26 6.55 -8.50
N ASN A 28 2.55 6.21 -8.42
CA ASN A 28 3.63 7.17 -8.19
C ASN A 28 4.39 7.55 -9.46
N ASP A 29 3.94 7.11 -10.64
CA ASP A 29 4.52 7.55 -11.91
C ASP A 29 4.40 9.08 -12.03
N ALA A 30 5.43 9.73 -12.56
CA ALA A 30 5.54 11.19 -12.60
C ALA A 30 4.26 11.90 -13.11
N PRO A 31 3.54 11.40 -14.15
CA PRO A 31 2.29 12.02 -14.59
C PRO A 31 1.16 11.96 -13.54
N HIS A 32 1.02 10.84 -12.82
CA HIS A 32 -0.04 10.66 -11.81
C HIS A 32 0.19 11.57 -10.61
N LEU A 33 1.45 11.77 -10.21
CA LEU A 33 1.81 12.66 -9.11
C LEU A 33 1.57 14.13 -9.47
N VAL A 34 1.95 14.56 -10.67
CA VAL A 34 1.73 15.94 -11.14
C VAL A 34 0.23 16.27 -11.19
N ALA A 35 -0.60 15.37 -11.71
CA ALA A 35 -2.04 15.56 -11.74
C ALA A 35 -2.65 15.65 -10.33
N LEU A 36 -2.20 14.80 -9.39
CA LEU A 36 -2.64 14.84 -8.00
C LEU A 36 -2.28 16.18 -7.33
N LEU A 37 -1.06 16.67 -7.54
CA LEU A 37 -0.62 17.94 -6.97
C LEU A 37 -1.41 19.13 -7.51
N ASP A 38 -1.73 19.16 -8.81
CA ASP A 38 -2.55 20.23 -9.38
C ASP A 38 -3.97 20.23 -8.81
N LEU A 39 -4.58 19.05 -8.61
CA LEU A 39 -5.88 18.92 -7.94
C LEU A 39 -5.83 19.45 -6.50
N LEU A 40 -4.81 19.08 -5.73
CA LEU A 40 -4.64 19.56 -4.36
C LEU A 40 -4.41 21.08 -4.31
N ARG A 41 -3.62 21.63 -5.24
CA ARG A 41 -3.40 23.08 -5.38
C ARG A 41 -4.70 23.83 -5.65
N GLN A 42 -5.65 23.22 -6.37
CA GLN A 42 -6.98 23.77 -6.60
C GLN A 42 -7.94 23.62 -5.40
N GLY A 43 -7.48 23.04 -4.28
CA GLY A 43 -8.31 22.76 -3.11
C GLY A 43 -9.25 21.56 -3.30
N LYS A 44 -9.06 20.75 -4.35
CA LYS A 44 -9.87 19.55 -4.59
C LYS A 44 -9.35 18.40 -3.74
N SER A 45 -10.06 18.07 -2.67
CA SER A 45 -9.70 16.92 -1.84
C SER A 45 -10.02 15.62 -2.56
N MET A 46 -9.11 14.65 -2.43
CA MET A 46 -9.28 13.31 -2.99
C MET A 46 -9.69 12.36 -1.86
N ASN A 47 -10.88 12.55 -1.29
CA ASN A 47 -11.40 11.72 -0.19
C ASN A 47 -11.46 10.24 -0.57
N TYR A 48 -11.65 9.93 -1.87
CA TYR A 48 -11.54 8.58 -2.38
C TYR A 48 -10.13 7.99 -2.18
N ASN A 49 -9.07 8.77 -2.24
CA ASN A 49 -7.70 8.27 -2.04
C ASN A 49 -7.30 8.16 -0.57
N GLU A 50 -8.14 8.63 0.36
CA GLU A 50 -7.91 8.49 1.79
C GLU A 50 -7.96 7.00 2.17
N VAL A 51 -6.85 6.48 2.69
CA VAL A 51 -6.76 5.12 3.24
C VAL A 51 -6.97 5.18 4.75
N ARG A 52 -7.92 4.39 5.26
CA ARG A 52 -8.23 4.27 6.69
C ARG A 52 -7.88 2.88 7.23
N ALA A 53 -7.78 2.77 8.54
CA ALA A 53 -7.45 1.51 9.20
C ALA A 53 -8.46 0.41 8.83
N GLY A 54 -7.96 -0.74 8.40
CA GLY A 54 -8.79 -1.87 7.98
C GLY A 54 -9.55 -1.66 6.66
N ASP A 55 -9.21 -0.64 5.86
CA ASP A 55 -9.72 -0.56 4.49
C ASP A 55 -9.27 -1.79 3.70
N MET A 56 -10.23 -2.44 3.03
CA MET A 56 -9.99 -3.52 2.09
C MET A 56 -10.44 -3.07 0.70
N VAL A 57 -9.57 -3.22 -0.29
CA VAL A 57 -9.88 -2.90 -1.69
C VAL A 57 -9.80 -4.18 -2.48
N ASN A 58 -10.89 -4.52 -3.19
CA ASN A 58 -10.86 -5.60 -4.15
C ASN A 58 -10.01 -5.17 -5.36
N GLU A 59 -8.96 -5.93 -5.66
CA GLU A 59 -8.00 -5.60 -6.71
C GLU A 59 -8.54 -5.71 -8.14
N PHE A 60 -9.61 -6.49 -8.35
CA PHE A 60 -10.22 -6.69 -9.67
C PHE A 60 -11.38 -5.72 -9.93
N THR A 61 -12.22 -5.48 -8.93
CA THR A 61 -13.41 -4.63 -9.07
C THR A 61 -13.15 -3.19 -8.63
N GLY A 62 -12.06 -2.95 -7.89
CA GLY A 62 -11.77 -1.66 -7.26
C GLY A 62 -12.71 -1.30 -6.10
N THR A 63 -13.62 -2.20 -5.71
CA THR A 63 -14.60 -1.91 -4.65
C THR A 63 -13.91 -1.85 -3.29
N ARG A 64 -14.16 -0.76 -2.55
CA ARG A 64 -13.67 -0.58 -1.18
C ARG A 64 -14.71 -1.04 -0.16
N HIS A 65 -14.26 -1.85 0.78
CA HIS A 65 -14.95 -2.11 2.03
C HIS A 65 -14.23 -1.37 3.16
N ARG A 66 -14.95 -0.48 3.85
CA ARG A 66 -14.43 0.32 4.96
C ARG A 66 -15.12 -0.09 6.25
N LEU A 67 -14.31 -0.36 7.27
CA LEU A 67 -14.80 -0.70 8.61
C LEU A 67 -15.54 0.47 9.26
N GLN A 68 -16.43 0.17 10.21
CA GLN A 68 -17.04 1.20 11.04
C GLN A 68 -16.00 1.81 11.98
N SER A 69 -16.24 3.04 12.44
CA SER A 69 -15.26 3.77 13.26
C SER A 69 -14.79 2.95 14.47
N MET A 70 -15.69 2.23 15.16
CA MET A 70 -15.31 1.42 16.33
C MET A 70 -14.34 0.29 15.97
N ASP A 71 -14.58 -0.40 14.87
CA ASP A 71 -13.72 -1.48 14.38
C ASP A 71 -12.37 -0.93 13.88
N GLN A 72 -12.36 0.27 13.28
CA GLN A 72 -11.11 0.96 12.91
C GLN A 72 -10.25 1.23 14.16
N HIS A 73 -10.84 1.71 15.26
CA HIS A 73 -10.11 1.93 16.51
C HIS A 73 -9.54 0.62 17.06
N TRP A 74 -10.33 -0.46 17.03
CA TRP A 74 -9.86 -1.77 17.47
C TRP A 74 -8.62 -2.22 16.67
N VAL A 75 -8.64 -2.07 15.34
CA VAL A 75 -7.49 -2.41 14.48
C VAL A 75 -6.27 -1.55 14.85
N ILE A 76 -6.46 -0.25 15.02
CA ILE A 76 -5.36 0.68 15.38
C ILE A 76 -4.72 0.28 16.71
N ASP A 77 -5.52 0.00 17.73
CA ASP A 77 -5.01 -0.32 19.07
C ASP A 77 -4.23 -1.64 19.08
N ASN A 78 -4.74 -2.66 18.39
CA ASN A 78 -4.03 -3.94 18.30
C ASN A 78 -2.78 -3.84 17.42
N ALA A 79 -2.81 -3.05 16.34
CA ALA A 79 -1.62 -2.78 15.53
C ALA A 79 -0.51 -2.09 16.34
N LYS A 80 -0.87 -1.11 17.18
CA LYS A 80 0.08 -0.44 18.09
C LYS A 80 0.70 -1.43 19.09
N ARG A 81 -0.11 -2.29 19.70
CA ARG A 81 0.38 -3.33 20.63
C ARG A 81 1.31 -4.32 19.95
N ALA A 82 0.95 -4.77 18.75
CA ALA A 82 1.77 -5.68 17.96
C ALA A 82 3.11 -5.03 17.58
N LEU A 83 3.11 -3.77 17.14
CA LEU A 83 4.33 -3.03 16.84
C LEU A 83 5.21 -2.85 18.09
N GLN A 84 4.61 -2.52 19.23
CA GLN A 84 5.37 -2.39 20.48
C GLN A 84 6.02 -3.73 20.88
N MET A 85 5.29 -4.84 20.77
CA MET A 85 5.86 -6.17 21.01
C MET A 85 7.02 -6.48 20.07
N MET A 86 6.91 -6.12 18.78
CA MET A 86 8.03 -6.27 17.84
C MET A 86 9.25 -5.46 18.29
N ILE A 87 9.06 -4.21 18.72
CA ILE A 87 10.12 -3.35 19.25
C ILE A 87 10.76 -4.00 20.48
N ASP A 88 9.95 -4.44 21.44
CA ASP A 88 10.42 -5.03 22.68
C ASP A 88 11.23 -6.32 22.45
N ILE A 89 10.81 -7.15 21.48
CA ILE A 89 11.58 -8.33 21.04
C ILE A 89 12.91 -7.92 20.39
N THR A 90 12.92 -6.90 19.53
CA THR A 90 14.13 -6.47 18.82
C THR A 90 15.15 -5.75 19.70
N GLU A 91 14.70 -5.20 20.83
CA GLU A 91 15.53 -4.43 21.76
C GLU A 91 15.82 -5.18 23.08
N ASP A 92 15.56 -6.49 23.13
CA ASP A 92 15.79 -7.35 24.30
C ASP A 92 15.17 -6.80 25.60
N ARG A 93 13.94 -6.27 25.52
CA ARG A 93 13.20 -5.72 26.66
C ARG A 93 12.26 -6.71 27.34
N ILE A 94 12.30 -7.98 26.93
CA ILE A 94 11.46 -9.10 27.39
C ILE A 94 12.35 -10.19 28.00
#